data_AF-A0A9D8RA24-F1
#
_entry.id   AF-A0A9D8RA24-F1
#
_cell.length_a   1.000
_cell.length_b   1.000
_cell.length_c   1.000
_cell.angle_alpha   90.00
_cell.angle_beta   90.00
_cell.angle_gamma   90.00
#
_symmetry.space_group_name_H-M   'P 1'
#
loop_
_entity.id
_entity.type
_entity.pdbx_description
1 polymer ?
#
loop_
_entity_poly.entity_id
_entity_poly.type
_entity_poly.pdbx_seq_one_letter_code
_entity_poly.pdbx_strand_id
1 'polypeptide(L)'
;MADLSKKPFLQQLRKILSEGIQRIDNDECSEESALGMVARFNIESDKHYDKKRFVNYDEAMRMIGIRSRGMFKKMCDENGIRQHSVGNIKVGFLRNEIEDLARQAREENRNSTK
;
A
#
# COMPACT_ATOMS: atom_id res chain seq x y z
N MET A 1 10.77 -27.60 2.96
CA MET A 1 11.18 -26.55 3.92
C MET A 1 12.28 -25.72 3.26
N ALA A 2 12.13 -24.39 3.21
CA ALA A 2 13.17 -23.54 2.62
C ALA A 2 14.45 -23.62 3.47
N ASP A 3 15.59 -23.84 2.82
CA ASP A 3 16.89 -23.84 3.49
C ASP A 3 17.25 -22.40 3.94
N LEU A 4 17.02 -22.12 5.22
CA LEU A 4 17.31 -20.83 5.85
C LEU A 4 18.81 -20.65 6.15
N SER A 5 19.66 -21.68 5.90
CA SER A 5 21.12 -21.60 6.14
C SER A 5 21.77 -20.46 5.34
N LYS A 6 21.20 -20.10 4.19
CA LYS A 6 21.74 -19.11 3.24
C LYS A 6 21.21 -17.68 3.44
N LYS A 7 20.38 -17.44 4.47
CA LYS A 7 19.72 -16.15 4.71
C LYS A 7 20.01 -15.67 6.13
N PRO A 8 21.17 -15.03 6.38
CA PRO A 8 21.63 -14.69 7.73
C PRO A 8 20.64 -13.81 8.50
N PHE A 9 19.98 -12.88 7.81
CA PHE A 9 18.93 -12.05 8.40
C PHE A 9 17.74 -12.88 8.92
N LEU A 10 17.29 -13.89 8.17
CA LEU A 10 16.16 -14.73 8.58
C LEU A 10 16.51 -15.64 9.76
N GLN A 11 17.77 -16.08 9.88
CA GLN A 11 18.22 -16.82 11.05
C GLN A 11 18.26 -15.94 12.30
N GLN A 12 18.75 -14.71 12.15
CA GLN A 12 18.78 -13.74 13.25
C GLN A 12 17.37 -13.38 13.70
N LEU A 13 16.45 -13.16 12.75
CA LEU A 13 15.04 -12.92 13.04
C LEU A 13 14.41 -14.12 13.78
N ARG A 14 14.65 -15.35 13.30
CA ARG A 14 14.15 -16.56 13.96
C ARG A 14 14.65 -16.67 15.40
N LYS A 15 15.93 -16.39 15.65
CA LYS A 15 16.51 -16.41 17.00
C LYS A 15 15.80 -15.42 17.93
N ILE A 16 15.64 -14.16 17.49
CA ILE A 16 14.97 -13.11 18.27
C ILE A 16 13.52 -13.48 18.59
N LEU A 17 12.78 -14.02 17.60
CA LEU A 17 11.40 -14.46 17.81
C LEU A 17 11.30 -15.62 18.80
N SER A 18 12.20 -16.59 18.72
CA SER A 18 12.24 -17.71 19.66
C SER A 18 12.58 -17.27 21.09
N GLU A 19 13.50 -16.32 21.26
CA GLU A 19 13.80 -15.71 22.57
C GLU A 19 12.57 -14.96 23.12
N GLY A 20 11.82 -14.27 22.26
CA GLY A 20 10.56 -13.62 22.63
C GLY A 20 9.50 -14.62 23.11
N ILE A 21 9.32 -15.73 22.39
CA ILE A 21 8.38 -16.80 22.78
C ILE A 21 8.76 -17.40 24.13
N GLN A 22 10.05 -17.70 24.35
CA GLN A 22 10.51 -18.24 25.64
C GLN A 22 10.23 -17.28 26.81
N ARG A 23 10.36 -15.97 26.60
CA ARG A 23 10.02 -14.98 27.63
C ARG A 23 8.52 -14.94 27.92
N ILE A 24 7.67 -15.20 26.94
CA ILE A 24 6.21 -15.33 27.15
C ILE A 24 5.91 -16.61 27.93
N ASP A 25 6.50 -17.74 27.53
CA ASP A 25 6.27 -19.04 28.16
C ASP A 25 6.75 -19.08 29.62
N ASN A 26 7.76 -18.28 29.97
CA ASN A 26 8.31 -18.16 31.32
C ASN A 26 7.67 -17.05 32.18
N ASP A 27 6.61 -16.38 31.69
CA ASP A 27 5.96 -15.24 32.38
C ASP A 27 6.91 -14.03 32.62
N GLU A 28 8.00 -13.95 31.85
CA GLU A 28 8.99 -12.85 31.87
C GLU A 28 8.67 -11.74 30.85
N CYS A 29 7.47 -11.78 30.28
CA CYS A 29 6.94 -10.82 29.33
C CYS A 29 5.63 -10.26 29.87
N SER A 30 5.60 -8.97 30.20
CA SER A 30 4.34 -8.33 30.61
C SER A 30 3.36 -8.31 29.44
N GLU A 31 2.05 -8.44 29.74
CA GLU A 31 1.00 -8.33 28.72
C GLU A 31 1.11 -7.03 27.92
N GLU A 32 1.47 -5.92 28.58
CA GLU A 32 1.69 -4.62 27.93
C GLU A 32 2.84 -4.67 26.89
N SER A 33 3.93 -5.37 27.21
CA SER A 33 5.05 -5.55 26.28
C SER A 33 4.67 -6.44 25.10
N ALA A 34 3.93 -7.52 25.34
CA ALA A 34 3.42 -8.41 24.29
C ALA A 34 2.46 -7.69 23.35
N LEU A 35 1.51 -6.92 23.90
CA LEU A 35 0.56 -6.11 23.14
C LEU A 35 1.28 -5.04 22.31
N GLY A 36 2.30 -4.38 22.86
CA GLY A 36 3.12 -3.40 22.13
C GLY A 36 3.90 -4.02 20.96
N MET A 37 4.42 -5.24 21.13
CA MET A 37 5.07 -5.99 20.06
C MET A 37 4.09 -6.39 18.96
N VAL A 38 2.93 -6.94 19.31
CA VAL A 38 1.86 -7.30 18.36
C VAL A 38 1.38 -6.07 17.60
N ALA A 39 1.16 -4.94 18.28
CA ALA A 39 0.76 -3.70 17.65
C ALA A 39 1.80 -3.20 16.65
N ARG A 40 3.11 -3.26 16.97
CA ARG A 40 4.18 -2.90 16.04
C ARG A 40 4.24 -3.82 14.83
N PHE A 41 4.15 -5.14 15.04
CA PHE A 41 4.13 -6.10 13.94
C PHE A 41 2.91 -5.90 13.02
N ASN A 42 1.73 -5.63 13.60
CA ASN A 42 0.52 -5.34 12.83
C ASN A 42 0.63 -4.01 12.05
N ILE A 43 1.16 -2.96 12.66
CA ILE A 43 1.41 -1.68 11.99
C ILE A 43 2.41 -1.85 10.83
N GLU A 44 3.37 -2.77 10.92
CA GLU A 44 4.31 -3.06 9.84
C GLU A 44 3.77 -4.04 8.80
N SER A 45 2.92 -5.00 9.17
CA SER A 45 2.24 -5.87 8.21
C SER A 45 1.18 -5.11 7.40
N ASP A 46 0.45 -4.17 8.03
CA ASP A 46 -0.52 -3.30 7.35
C ASP A 46 0.13 -2.32 6.38
N LYS A 47 1.45 -2.08 6.48
CA LYS A 47 2.20 -1.27 5.49
C LYS A 47 2.47 -2.02 4.19
N HIS A 48 2.16 -3.31 4.08
CA HIS A 48 2.21 -4.04 2.82
C HIS A 48 0.92 -3.86 2.02
N TYR A 49 0.78 -2.68 1.42
CA TYR A 49 -0.21 -2.50 0.35
C TYR A 49 0.29 -3.19 -0.92
N ASP A 50 -0.62 -3.83 -1.66
CA ASP A 50 -0.31 -4.35 -2.98
C ASP A 50 0.01 -3.17 -3.90
N LYS A 51 1.30 -2.93 -4.15
CA LYS A 51 1.80 -1.86 -5.01
C LYS A 51 1.19 -1.91 -6.43
N LYS A 52 0.69 -3.06 -6.88
CA LYS A 52 0.03 -3.17 -8.20
C LYS A 52 -1.36 -2.54 -8.21
N ARG A 53 -2.03 -2.47 -7.05
CA ARG A 53 -3.38 -1.90 -6.91
C ARG A 53 -3.39 -0.38 -6.91
N PHE A 54 -2.25 0.26 -6.67
CA PHE A 54 -2.16 1.72 -6.62
C PHE A 54 -1.28 2.24 -7.74
N VAL A 55 -1.58 3.46 -8.18
CA VAL A 55 -0.78 4.22 -9.15
C VAL A 55 -0.45 5.58 -8.58
N ASN A 56 0.77 6.04 -8.83
CA ASN A 56 1.17 7.39 -8.43
C ASN A 56 0.59 8.43 -9.40
N TYR A 57 0.81 9.72 -9.08
CA TYR A 57 0.29 10.85 -9.86
C TYR A 57 0.70 10.81 -11.33
N ASP A 58 1.98 10.54 -11.60
CA ASP A 58 2.54 10.60 -12.95
C ASP A 58 2.08 9.39 -13.79
N GLU A 59 1.95 8.22 -13.16
CA GLU A 59 1.36 7.03 -13.78
C GLU A 59 -0.12 7.24 -14.11
N ALA A 60 -0.89 7.78 -13.16
CA ALA A 60 -2.33 8.01 -13.35
C ALA A 60 -2.59 9.02 -14.48
N MET A 61 -1.84 10.13 -14.48
CA MET A 61 -1.85 11.11 -15.56
C MET A 61 -1.51 10.50 -16.93
N ARG A 62 -0.50 9.62 -16.98
CA ARG A 62 -0.12 8.91 -18.21
C ARG A 62 -1.23 7.96 -18.70
N MET A 63 -1.91 7.27 -17.80
CA MET A 63 -3.01 6.35 -18.14
C MET A 63 -4.19 7.08 -18.80
N ILE A 64 -4.52 8.26 -18.28
CA ILE A 64 -5.60 9.10 -18.80
C ILE A 64 -5.15 9.87 -20.06
N GLY A 65 -3.85 10.16 -20.17
CA GLY A 65 -3.28 10.91 -21.30
C GLY A 65 -3.21 12.43 -21.05
N ILE A 66 -3.19 12.86 -19.78
CA ILE A 66 -3.18 14.27 -19.37
C ILE A 66 -1.80 14.65 -18.86
N ARG A 67 -1.32 15.84 -19.25
CA ARG A 67 -0.01 16.36 -18.78
C ARG A 67 -0.13 17.38 -17.64
N SER A 68 -1.31 17.98 -17.47
CA SER A 68 -1.57 18.98 -16.43
C SER A 68 -2.06 18.34 -15.14
N ARG A 69 -1.30 18.51 -14.05
CA ARG A 69 -1.71 18.08 -12.70
C ARG A 69 -2.99 18.77 -12.23
N GLY A 70 -3.20 20.03 -12.61
CA GLY A 70 -4.40 20.78 -12.25
C GLY A 70 -5.66 20.20 -12.92
N MET A 71 -5.56 19.85 -14.20
CA MET A 71 -6.67 19.18 -14.91
C MET A 71 -6.94 17.80 -14.32
N PHE A 72 -5.88 17.02 -14.06
CA PHE A 72 -6.03 15.70 -13.44
C PHE A 72 -6.72 15.78 -12.08
N LYS A 73 -6.31 16.72 -11.23
CA LYS A 73 -6.95 16.95 -9.93
C LYS A 73 -8.43 17.29 -10.08
N LYS A 74 -8.76 18.22 -10.99
CA LYS A 74 -10.15 18.61 -11.25
C LYS A 74 -11.00 17.41 -11.68
N MET A 75 -10.50 16.58 -12.59
CA MET A 75 -11.20 15.37 -13.04
C MET A 75 -11.37 14.34 -11.92
N CYS A 76 -10.37 14.16 -11.06
CA CYS A 76 -10.49 13.28 -9.90
C CYS A 76 -11.55 13.81 -8.93
N ASP A 77 -11.55 15.12 -8.65
CA ASP A 77 -12.51 15.77 -7.77
C ASP A 77 -13.95 15.64 -8.31
N GLU A 78 -14.15 15.84 -9.62
CA GLU A 78 -15.45 15.68 -10.30
C GLU A 78 -15.98 14.23 -10.26
N ASN A 79 -15.09 13.25 -10.23
CA ASN A 79 -15.43 11.81 -10.18
C ASN A 79 -15.34 11.22 -8.77
N GLY A 80 -15.10 12.03 -7.75
CA GLY A 80 -14.99 11.59 -6.36
C GLY A 80 -13.77 10.73 -6.03
N ILE A 81 -12.78 10.69 -6.93
CA ILE A 81 -11.55 9.89 -6.78
C ILE A 81 -10.57 10.62 -5.86
N ARG A 82 -10.07 9.93 -4.83
CA ARG A 82 -9.17 10.51 -3.83
C ARG A 82 -7.86 9.76 -3.75
N GLN A 83 -6.81 10.48 -3.34
CA GLN A 83 -5.54 9.84 -3.03
C GLN A 83 -5.69 9.04 -1.72
N HIS A 84 -5.31 7.77 -1.77
CA HIS A 84 -5.31 6.86 -0.64
C HIS A 84 -4.01 6.97 0.16
N SER A 85 -4.16 6.73 1.47
CA SER A 85 -3.06 6.59 2.41
C SER A 85 -3.19 5.26 3.14
N VAL A 86 -2.05 4.63 3.41
CA VAL A 86 -1.96 3.42 4.23
C VAL A 86 -1.08 3.76 5.42
N GLY A 87 -1.70 3.86 6.60
CA GLY A 87 -1.11 4.53 7.76
C GLY A 87 -0.74 5.97 7.44
N ASN A 88 0.51 6.34 7.69
CA ASN A 88 1.03 7.70 7.46
C ASN A 88 1.64 7.91 6.07
N ILE A 89 1.56 6.91 5.18
CA ILE A 89 2.18 6.95 3.85
C ILE A 89 1.10 7.18 2.81
N LYS A 90 1.28 8.19 1.96
CA LYS A 90 0.46 8.38 0.75
C LYS A 90 0.85 7.32 -0.28
N VAL A 91 -0.10 6.48 -0.67
CA VAL A 91 0.16 5.33 -1.56
C VAL A 91 -0.27 5.57 -3.01
N GLY A 92 -1.07 6.61 -3.27
CA GLY A 92 -1.51 6.97 -4.63
C GLY A 92 -3.00 6.81 -4.82
N PHE A 93 -3.44 6.56 -6.06
CA PHE A 93 -4.83 6.34 -6.43
C PHE A 93 -5.08 4.87 -6.72
N LEU A 94 -6.29 4.38 -6.53
CA LEU A 94 -6.62 3.02 -6.92
C LEU A 94 -6.55 2.90 -8.46
N ARG A 95 -5.83 1.87 -8.93
CA ARG A 95 -5.61 1.65 -10.37
C ARG A 95 -6.92 1.52 -11.14
N ASN A 96 -7.88 0.76 -10.62
CA ASN A 96 -9.17 0.53 -11.27
C ASN A 96 -9.97 1.85 -11.43
N GLU A 97 -9.97 2.72 -10.42
CA GLU A 97 -10.64 4.02 -10.51
C GLU A 97 -10.03 4.89 -11.61
N ILE A 98 -8.70 4.87 -11.74
CA ILE A 98 -7.99 5.59 -12.80
C ILE A 98 -8.22 4.96 -14.17
N GLU A 99 -8.32 3.63 -14.26
CA GLU A 99 -8.65 2.93 -15.51
C GLU A 99 -10.07 3.27 -15.98
N ASP A 100 -11.04 3.29 -15.06
CA ASP A 100 -12.42 3.68 -15.32
C ASP A 100 -12.49 5.14 -15.78
N LEU A 101 -11.79 6.05 -15.10
CA LEU A 101 -11.70 7.46 -15.48
C LEU A 101 -11.06 7.64 -16.87
N ALA A 102 -9.98 6.89 -17.16
CA ALA A 102 -9.34 6.92 -18.47
C ALA A 102 -10.25 6.40 -19.59
N ARG A 103 -11.09 5.40 -19.30
CA ARG A 103 -12.09 4.89 -20.25
C ARG A 103 -13.16 5.95 -20.54
N GLN A 104 -13.72 6.57 -19.51
CA GLN A 104 -14.72 7.64 -19.66
C GLN A 104 -14.17 8.81 -20.49
N ALA A 105 -12.96 9.29 -20.17
CA ALA A 105 -12.32 10.38 -20.90
C ALA A 105 -12.11 10.06 -22.40
N ARG A 106 -11.88 8.79 -22.76
CA ARG A 106 -11.75 8.35 -24.16
C ARG A 106 -13.11 8.28 -24.88
N GLU A 107 -14.17 7.91 -24.17
CA GLU A 107 -15.53 7.82 -24.69
C GLU A 107 -16.11 9.22 -24.97
N GLU A 108 -15.90 10.18 -24.07
CA GLU A 108 -16.32 11.57 -24.25
C GLU A 108 -15.64 12.25 -25.46
N ASN A 109 -14.34 12.00 -25.65
CA ASN A 109 -13.61 12.49 -26.82
C ASN A 109 -14.14 11.90 -28.14
N ARG A 110 -14.51 10.61 -28.14
CA ARG A 110 -15.14 9.97 -29.33
C ARG A 110 -16.52 10.53 -29.64
N ASN A 111 -17.33 10.82 -28.63
CA ASN A 111 -18.68 11.35 -28.83
C ASN A 111 -18.69 12.84 -29.21
N SER A 112 -17.65 13.60 -28.87
CA SER A 112 -17.53 15.03 -29.26
C SER A 112 -17.07 15.25 -30.71
N THR A 113 -16.77 14.18 -31.45
CA THR A 113 -16.29 14.23 -32.85
C THR A 113 -17.36 13.72 -33.85
N LYS A 114 -18.60 13.51 -33.40
CA LYS A 114 -19.78 13.22 -34.23
C LYS A 114 -20.76 14.39 -34.16
#